data_AF-A0AAW9J3D0-F1
#
_entry.id   AF-A0AAW9J3D0-F1
#
_cell.length_a   1.000
_cell.length_b   1.000
_cell.length_c   1.000
_cell.angle_alpha   90.00
_cell.angle_beta   90.00
_cell.angle_gamma   90.00
#
_symmetry.space_group_name_H-M   'P 1'
#
loop_
_entity.id
_entity.type
_entity.pdbx_description
1 polymer ?
#
loop_
_entity_poly.entity_id
_entity_poly.type
_entity_poly.pdbx_seq_one_letter_code
_entity_poly.pdbx_strand_id
1 'polypeptide(L)' 'TLFFGFASTIANVSQVIPSLASIPGVLLKIFPYVVTLIALVLFSKSSQAPKASGEPFDAGKR' A
#
# COMPACT_ATOMS: atom_id res chain seq x y z
N THR A 1 -3.79 3.72 8.07
CA THR A 1 -2.49 4.30 8.49
C THR A 1 -1.67 3.34 9.34
N LEU A 2 -2.26 2.69 10.35
CA LEU A 2 -1.55 1.75 11.24
C LEU A 2 -0.70 0.69 10.52
N PHE A 3 -1.28 -0.01 9.55
CA PHE A 3 -0.57 -1.04 8.77
C PHE A 3 0.70 -0.50 8.08
N PHE A 4 0.56 0.60 7.34
CA PHE A 4 1.67 1.20 6.59
C PHE A 4 2.73 1.80 7.52
N GLY A 5 2.30 2.47 8.59
CA GLY A 5 3.21 3.02 9.60
C GLY A 5 4.04 1.92 10.28
N PHE A 6 3.41 0.79 10.62
CA PHE A 6 4.10 -0.36 11.19
C PHE A 6 5.14 -0.95 10.23
N ALA A 7 4.76 -1.21 8.97
CA ALA A 7 5.68 -1.72 7.95
C ALA A 7 6.85 -0.76 7.70
N SER A 8 6.60 0.55 7.71
CA SER A 8 7.63 1.59 7.53
C SER A 8 8.59 1.66 8.72
N THR A 9 8.09 1.49 9.95
CA THR A 9 8.96 1.42 11.13
C THR A 9 9.88 0.21 11.08
N ILE A 10 9.37 -0.97 10.70
CA ILE A 10 10.22 -2.17 10.51
C ILE A 10 11.28 -1.91 9.44
N ALA A 11 10.89 -1.34 8.30
CA ALA A 11 11.82 -0.98 7.23
C ALA A 11 12.92 -0.02 7.72
N ASN A 12 12.60 0.96 8.56
CA ASN A 12 13.60 1.90 9.09
C ASN A 12 14.50 1.26 10.16
N VAL A 13 13.94 0.48 11.08
CA VAL A 13 14.71 -0.19 12.15
C VAL A 13 15.61 -1.30 11.60
N SER A 14 15.28 -1.90 10.45
CA SER A 14 16.10 -2.93 9.81
C SER A 14 17.54 -2.49 9.50
N GLN A 15 17.81 -1.18 9.39
CA GLN A 15 19.15 -0.65 9.15
C GLN A 15 20.13 -0.87 10.31
N VAL A 16 19.63 -1.01 11.54
CA VAL A 16 20.46 -1.21 12.73
C VAL A 16 20.49 -2.67 13.19
N ILE A 17 19.79 -3.56 12.48
CA ILE A 17 19.77 -4.99 12.79
C ILE A 17 20.87 -5.68 11.97
N PRO A 18 21.91 -6.25 12.61
CA PRO A 18 23.04 -6.85 11.90
C PRO A 18 22.64 -7.99 10.95
N SER A 19 21.58 -8.74 11.28
CA SER A 19 21.09 -9.83 10.43
C SER A 19 20.41 -9.38 9.13
N LEU A 20 19.99 -8.11 9.03
CA LEU A 20 19.40 -7.54 7.81
C LEU A 20 20.40 -6.69 7.01
N ALA A 21 21.63 -6.52 7.49
CA ALA A 21 22.67 -5.74 6.80
C ALA A 21 23.11 -6.37 5.46
N SER A 22 22.87 -7.67 5.25
CA SER A 22 23.11 -8.37 3.98
C SER A 22 22.08 -8.03 2.91
N ILE A 23 20.94 -7.44 3.29
CA ILE A 23 19.86 -7.09 2.37
C ILE A 23 20.10 -5.67 1.83
N PRO A 24 20.10 -5.47 0.51
CA PRO A 24 20.21 -4.14 -0.08
C PRO A 24 19.18 -3.17 0.51
N GLY A 25 19.64 -2.01 1.00
CA GLY A 25 18.77 -1.01 1.64
C GLY A 25 17.63 -0.50 0.75
N VAL A 26 17.78 -0.60 -0.57
CA VAL A 26 16.70 -0.31 -1.53
C VAL A 26 15.50 -1.24 -1.33
N LEU A 27 15.73 -2.54 -1.12
CA LEU A 27 14.66 -3.52 -0.89
C LEU A 27 13.91 -3.23 0.40
N LEU A 28 14.63 -2.84 1.46
CA LEU A 28 14.05 -2.48 2.75
C LEU A 28 13.23 -1.18 2.64
N LYS A 29 13.67 -0.20 1.85
CA LYS A 29 12.94 1.06 1.61
C LYS A 29 11.64 0.85 0.81
N ILE A 30 11.63 -0.07 -0.15
CA ILE A 30 10.42 -0.34 -0.95
C ILE A 30 9.45 -1.33 -0.27
N PHE A 31 9.92 -2.07 0.76
CA PHE A 31 9.14 -3.08 1.47
C PHE A 31 7.73 -2.62 1.88
N PRO A 32 7.52 -1.43 2.50
CA PRO A 32 6.19 -1.00 2.91
C PRO A 32 5.22 -0.89 1.73
N TYR A 33 5.72 -0.46 0.57
CA TYR A 33 4.92 -0.28 -0.64
C TYR A 33 4.57 -1.62 -1.28
N VAL A 34 5.52 -2.54 -1.39
CA VAL A 34 5.27 -3.88 -1.95
C VAL A 34 4.23 -4.63 -1.11
N VAL A 35 4.35 -4.56 0.21
CA VAL A 35 3.41 -5.19 1.13
C VAL A 35 2.02 -4.56 1.01
N THR A 36 1.91 -3.24 0.80
CA THR A 36 0.61 -2.61 0.51
C THR A 36 0.03 -3.05 -0.82
N LEU A 37 0.82 -3.20 -1.87
CA LEU A 37 0.34 -3.67 -3.16
C LEU A 37 -0.19 -5.09 -3.07
N ILE A 38 0.51 -5.99 -2.36
CA ILE A 38 0.05 -7.36 -2.12
C ILE A 38 -1.26 -7.34 -1.34
N ALA A 39 -1.34 -6.55 -0.27
CA ALA A 39 -2.57 -6.42 0.50
C ALA A 39 -3.73 -5.90 -0.36
N LEU A 40 -3.49 -4.90 -1.21
CA LEU A 40 -4.50 -4.41 -2.14
C LEU A 40 -4.90 -5.50 -3.13
N VAL A 41 -3.97 -6.22 -3.76
CA VAL A 41 -4.33 -7.29 -4.70
C VAL A 41 -5.19 -8.37 -4.03
N LEU A 42 -4.90 -8.72 -2.78
CA LEU A 42 -5.64 -9.75 -2.04
C LEU A 42 -7.00 -9.26 -1.51
N PHE A 43 -7.07 -8.01 -1.02
CA PHE A 43 -8.26 -7.48 -0.34
C PHE A 43 -9.11 -6.54 -1.21
N SER A 44 -8.59 -6.03 -2.34
CA SER A 44 -9.27 -5.11 -3.28
C SER A 44 -10.25 -5.85 -4.20
N LYS A 45 -11.05 -6.74 -3.60
CA LYS A 45 -12.05 -7.69 -4.11
C LYS A 45 -12.88 -7.25 -5.34
N SER A 46 -12.91 -5.97 -5.70
CA SER A 46 -13.62 -5.43 -6.85
C SER A 46 -12.81 -4.30 -7.48
N SER A 47 -12.29 -4.54 -8.69
CA SER A 47 -11.86 -3.49 -9.63
C SER A 47 -13.00 -3.12 -10.60
N GLN A 48 -14.26 -3.13 -10.13
CA GLN A 48 -15.39 -2.73 -10.96
C GLN A 48 -15.37 -1.22 -11.21
N ALA A 49 -15.63 -0.84 -12.46
CA ALA A 49 -15.79 0.56 -12.80
C ALA A 49 -16.93 1.18 -11.95
N PRO A 50 -16.83 2.47 -11.58
CA PRO A 50 -17.89 3.14 -10.84
C PRO A 50 -19.22 3.02 -11.60
N LYS A 51 -20.32 2.73 -10.91
CA LYS A 51 -21.64 2.64 -11.54
C LYS A 51 -22.06 3.92 -12.26
N ALA A 52 -21.55 5.06 -11.82
CA ALA A 52 -21.77 6.37 -12.42
C ALA A 52 -20.78 6.71 -13.56
N SER A 53 -19.93 5.77 -13.99
CA SER A 53 -19.00 6.01 -15.10
C SER A 53 -19.78 6.24 -16.39
N GLY A 54 -19.73 7.47 -16.92
CA GLY A 54 -20.46 7.87 -18.12
C GLY A 54 -21.79 8.61 -17.87
N GLU A 55 -22.25 8.70 -16.62
CA GLU A 55 -23.43 9.52 -16.27
C GLU A 55 -23.01 10.96 -15.93
N PRO A 56 -23.57 11.99 -16.61
CA PRO A 56 -23.35 13.38 -16.22
C PRO A 56 -23.87 13.67 -14.81
N PHE A 57 -23.13 14.49 -14.05
CA PHE A 57 -23.52 14.87 -12.70
C PHE A 57 -24.82 15.69 -12.71
N ASP A 58 -25.82 15.24 -11.95
CA ASP A 58 -27.10 15.94 -11.76
C ASP A 58 -27.23 16.41 -10.30
N ALA A 59 -27.28 17.73 -10.11
CA ALA A 59 -27.35 18.35 -8.79
C ALA A 59 -28.69 18.15 -8.07
N GLY A 60 -29.76 17.78 -8.80
CA GLY A 60 -31.11 17.55 -8.25
C GLY A 60 -31.33 16.15 -7.66
N LYS A 61 -30.39 15.22 -7.86
CA LYS A 61 -30.52 13.79 -7.54
C LYS A 61 -29.79 13.36 -6.25
N ARG A 62 -29.61 14.30 -5.31
CA ARG A 62 -28.90 14.11 -4.04
C ARG A 62 -29.69 13.29 -3.03
#